data_AF-A0A4U6W050-F1
#
_entry.id   AF-A0A4U6W050-F1
#
_cell.length_a   1.000
_cell.length_b   1.000
_cell.length_c   1.000
_cell.angle_alpha   90.00
_cell.angle_beta   90.00
_cell.angle_gamma   90.00
#
_symmetry.space_group_name_H-M   'P 1'
#
loop_
_entity.id
_entity.type
_entity.pdbx_description
1 polymer ?
#
loop_
_entity_poly.entity_id
_entity_poly.type
_entity_poly.pdbx_seq_one_letter_code
_entity_poly.pdbx_strand_id
1 'polypeptide(L)'
;MIAESVLAAAVAVAPSWACSGCEAVANDTRCQATLGQHANIMRYCNRYPAGDGESEFAEEETQREQARASLERYLHYYERWTEHGASMRKARQDLDALEGSGLDELADAIGVPPTELGFLLDAHAQIVEARRVLRWTYAYVYYLQPERDRAKRELCEYLQGEAERSLEVLHLCAERNFVSATRHAAVRFAEFRQKLCNLTLVTRSHFSKLVEGFESGMAEVVS
;
A
#
# COMPACT_ATOMS: atom_id res chain seq x y z
N MET A 1 9.07 -27.51 -28.12
CA MET A 1 10.13 -26.47 -28.09
C MET A 1 9.54 -25.07 -27.89
N ILE A 2 8.60 -24.87 -26.95
CA ILE A 2 8.28 -23.57 -26.35
C ILE A 2 7.73 -23.88 -24.96
N ALA A 3 8.60 -24.17 -23.98
CA ALA A 3 8.20 -24.47 -22.60
C ALA A 3 9.24 -24.04 -21.56
N GLU A 4 10.10 -23.05 -21.87
CA GLU A 4 11.17 -22.60 -20.95
C GLU A 4 11.29 -21.07 -20.78
N SER A 5 10.39 -20.25 -21.33
CA SER A 5 10.55 -18.77 -21.27
C SER A 5 9.76 -18.04 -20.18
N VAL A 6 9.08 -18.74 -19.25
CA VAL A 6 8.25 -18.07 -18.22
C VAL A 6 8.82 -18.20 -16.80
N LEU A 7 9.93 -18.91 -16.60
CA LEU A 7 10.49 -19.17 -15.27
C LEU A 7 11.64 -18.23 -14.84
N ALA A 8 11.87 -17.12 -15.53
CA ALA A 8 13.07 -16.27 -15.34
C ALA A 8 12.81 -14.86 -14.79
N ALA A 9 11.66 -14.59 -14.15
CA ALA A 9 11.36 -13.25 -13.62
C ALA A 9 10.97 -13.23 -12.13
N ALA A 10 11.51 -14.16 -11.33
CA ALA A 10 11.22 -14.26 -9.90
C ALA A 10 12.48 -14.46 -9.05
N VAL A 11 13.48 -13.59 -9.19
CA VAL A 11 14.54 -13.41 -8.17
C VAL A 11 14.96 -11.95 -8.15
N ALA A 12 15.02 -11.38 -6.94
CA ALA A 12 15.62 -10.09 -6.55
C ALA A 12 14.73 -8.84 -6.58
N VAL A 13 13.84 -8.72 -5.59
CA VAL A 13 13.70 -7.46 -4.83
C VAL A 13 13.70 -7.82 -3.35
N ALA A 14 14.84 -7.59 -2.69
CA ALA A 14 14.95 -7.67 -1.24
C ALA A 14 14.29 -6.44 -0.59
N PRO A 15 13.62 -6.59 0.55
CA PRO A 15 13.04 -5.46 1.28
C PRO A 15 14.14 -4.61 1.94
N SER A 16 14.08 -3.28 1.76
CA SER A 16 15.12 -2.31 2.14
C SER A 16 15.12 -1.89 3.62
N TRP A 17 14.73 -2.76 4.55
CA TRP A 17 14.86 -2.46 5.99
C TRP A 17 16.05 -3.22 6.58
N ALA A 18 17.26 -2.85 6.19
CA ALA A 18 18.47 -3.29 6.88
C ALA A 18 18.88 -2.21 7.88
N CYS A 19 18.51 -2.41 9.14
CA CYS A 19 18.98 -1.66 10.31
C CYS A 19 20.51 -1.64 10.32
N SER A 20 21.12 -0.47 10.10
CA SER A 20 22.57 -0.29 10.20
C SER A 20 22.86 0.70 11.32
N GLY A 21 23.39 0.20 12.44
CA GLY A 21 23.94 1.06 13.48
C GLY A 21 23.81 0.55 14.92
N CYS A 22 24.18 -0.70 15.20
CA CYS A 22 24.52 -1.12 16.56
C CYS A 22 25.70 -2.08 16.51
N GLU A 23 26.90 -1.56 16.76
CA GLU A 23 28.01 -2.37 17.25
C GLU A 23 28.79 -1.55 18.27
N ALA A 24 28.55 -1.88 19.54
CA ALA A 24 29.37 -1.44 20.65
C ALA A 24 30.67 -2.24 20.64
N VAL A 25 31.82 -1.57 20.58
CA VAL A 25 33.08 -2.16 21.03
C VAL A 25 33.81 -1.14 21.91
N ALA A 26 34.08 -1.60 23.13
CA ALA A 26 34.78 -0.93 24.18
C ALA A 26 36.28 -0.75 23.88
N ASN A 27 36.81 0.39 24.31
CA ASN A 27 38.10 0.57 24.99
C ASN A 27 39.37 0.02 24.32
N ASP A 28 40.19 0.89 23.72
CA ASP A 28 41.64 0.83 23.97
C ASP A 28 42.35 2.18 23.76
N THR A 29 43.18 2.46 24.74
CA THR A 29 44.11 3.56 24.99
C THR A 29 45.30 3.59 24.04
N ARG A 30 45.62 4.75 23.44
CA ARG A 30 47.02 5.24 23.37
C ARG A 30 47.14 6.72 22.95
N CYS A 31 47.31 7.59 23.95
CA CYS A 31 48.06 8.84 23.78
C CYS A 31 49.56 8.53 23.91
N GLN A 32 50.40 9.08 23.02
CA GLN A 32 51.85 9.09 23.20
C GLN A 32 52.41 10.52 23.19
N ALA A 33 52.97 10.87 24.36
CA ALA A 33 54.08 11.77 24.63
C ALA A 33 53.93 13.28 24.34
N THR A 34 53.73 14.07 25.39
CA THR A 34 54.83 14.71 26.15
C THR A 34 54.32 15.21 27.52
N LEU A 35 55.00 14.82 28.59
CA LEU A 35 54.75 15.24 29.97
C LEU A 35 55.44 16.59 30.22
N GLY A 36 54.66 17.63 30.52
CA GLY A 36 55.20 18.88 31.06
C GLY A 36 54.24 20.04 30.92
N GLN A 37 53.64 20.44 32.04
CA GLN A 37 52.90 21.70 32.23
C GLN A 37 51.56 21.77 31.49
N HIS A 38 50.47 21.37 32.16
CA HIS A 38 49.17 22.08 32.17
C HIS A 38 48.25 21.46 33.23
N ALA A 39 48.73 21.36 34.47
CA ALA A 39 47.92 21.01 35.65
C ALA A 39 46.99 22.16 36.09
N ASN A 40 46.64 23.09 35.20
CA ASN A 40 45.73 24.20 35.49
C ASN A 40 44.74 24.53 34.35
N ILE A 41 44.55 23.59 33.40
CA ILE A 41 43.51 23.67 32.36
C ILE A 41 42.56 22.47 32.48
N MET A 42 42.25 22.09 33.73
CA MET A 42 41.26 21.06 34.05
C MET A 42 40.17 21.69 34.93
N ARG A 43 39.58 22.81 34.48
CA ARG A 43 38.41 23.36 35.19
C ARG A 43 37.42 24.24 34.42
N TYR A 44 37.53 24.44 33.09
CA TYR A 44 36.56 25.27 32.35
C TYR A 44 36.25 24.85 30.90
N CYS A 45 36.24 23.55 30.56
CA CYS A 45 35.86 23.13 29.19
C CYS A 45 34.67 22.16 29.07
N ASN A 46 34.02 21.75 30.16
CA ASN A 46 32.79 20.94 30.12
C ASN A 46 31.60 21.62 30.82
N ARG A 47 31.58 22.94 30.88
CA ARG A 47 30.36 23.68 31.22
C ARG A 47 29.87 24.32 29.93
N TYR A 48 29.01 23.63 29.21
CA TYR A 48 28.13 24.30 28.26
C TYR A 48 27.40 25.38 29.07
N PRO A 49 27.50 26.67 28.70
CA PRO A 49 26.65 27.66 29.31
C PRO A 49 25.22 27.26 28.93
N ALA A 50 24.41 26.90 29.93
CA ALA A 50 22.96 26.96 29.84
C ALA A 50 22.60 28.45 29.74
N GLY A 51 22.90 29.01 28.58
CA GLY A 51 22.37 30.28 28.14
C GLY A 51 21.05 30.01 27.46
N ASP A 52 20.20 31.01 27.50
CA ASP A 52 18.84 31.18 26.96
C ASP A 52 18.53 30.53 25.58
N GLY A 53 19.54 30.02 24.86
CA GLY A 53 19.44 29.22 23.65
C GLY A 53 19.00 27.76 23.84
N GLU A 54 18.92 27.20 25.05
CA GLU A 54 18.29 25.86 25.25
C GLU A 54 16.83 25.85 24.75
N SER A 55 16.12 26.97 24.85
CA SER A 55 14.76 27.11 24.29
C SER A 55 14.77 27.24 22.77
N GLU A 56 15.73 27.97 22.21
CA GLU A 56 15.85 28.20 20.76
C GLU A 56 16.28 26.92 20.03
N PHE A 57 17.23 26.15 20.59
CA PHE A 57 17.59 24.82 20.08
C PHE A 57 16.43 23.82 20.18
N ALA A 58 15.66 23.84 21.27
CA ALA A 58 14.47 23.00 21.42
C ALA A 58 13.34 23.39 20.44
N GLU A 59 13.17 24.69 20.17
CA GLU A 59 12.23 25.20 19.18
C GLU A 59 12.65 24.83 17.76
N GLU A 60 13.94 24.96 17.40
CA GLU A 60 14.48 24.52 16.12
C GLU A 60 14.33 23.01 15.92
N GLU A 61 14.61 22.21 16.96
CA GLU A 61 14.43 20.75 16.92
C GLU A 61 12.95 20.39 16.72
N THR A 62 12.04 21.04 17.45
CA THR A 62 10.59 20.86 17.30
C THR A 62 10.11 21.22 15.89
N GLN A 63 10.61 22.33 15.32
CA GLN A 63 10.28 22.73 13.94
C GLN A 63 10.78 21.69 12.92
N ARG A 64 11.98 21.14 13.11
CA ARG A 64 12.53 20.09 12.25
C ARG A 64 11.72 18.80 12.33
N GLU A 65 11.29 18.42 13.53
CA GLU A 65 10.42 17.26 13.74
C GLU A 65 9.05 17.44 13.06
N GLN A 66 8.42 18.61 13.21
CA GLN A 66 7.15 18.94 12.55
C GLN A 66 7.28 18.92 11.03
N ALA A 67 8.36 19.51 10.49
CA ALA A 67 8.66 19.47 9.07
C ALA A 67 8.81 18.02 8.57
N ARG A 68 9.57 17.19 9.31
CA ARG A 68 9.73 15.77 8.99
C ARG A 68 8.41 15.01 9.03
N ALA A 69 7.60 15.19 10.08
CA ALA A 69 6.31 14.52 10.21
C ALA A 69 5.33 14.92 9.07
N SER A 70 5.34 16.18 8.67
CA SER A 70 4.53 16.65 7.54
C SER A 70 4.94 16.01 6.21
N LEU A 71 6.24 15.83 5.99
CA LEU A 71 6.79 15.19 4.80
C LEU A 71 6.48 13.69 4.79
N GLU A 72 6.70 13.00 5.90
CA GLU A 72 6.38 11.56 6.04
C GLU A 72 4.89 11.30 5.80
N ARG A 73 4.01 12.16 6.32
CA ARG A 73 2.57 12.13 6.04
C ARG A 73 2.30 12.27 4.54
N TYR A 74 2.89 13.28 3.89
CA TYR A 74 2.70 13.48 2.45
C TYR A 74 3.15 12.26 1.64
N LEU A 75 4.34 11.73 1.92
CA LEU A 75 4.90 10.57 1.22
C LEU A 75 3.98 9.35 1.34
N HIS A 76 3.47 9.07 2.55
CA HIS A 76 2.55 7.95 2.78
C HIS A 76 1.32 7.99 1.86
N TYR A 77 0.61 9.13 1.81
CA TYR A 77 -0.60 9.26 0.97
C TYR A 77 -0.26 9.33 -0.52
N TYR A 78 0.86 9.96 -0.89
CA TYR A 78 1.30 10.06 -2.28
C TYR A 78 1.68 8.70 -2.86
N GLU A 79 2.46 7.90 -2.13
CA GLU A 79 2.85 6.54 -2.54
C GLU A 79 1.60 5.71 -2.85
N ARG A 80 0.65 5.64 -1.91
CA ARG A 80 -0.62 4.91 -2.09
C ARG A 80 -1.45 5.40 -3.26
N TRP A 81 -1.53 6.72 -3.44
CA TRP A 81 -2.21 7.31 -4.60
C TRP A 81 -1.56 6.91 -5.92
N THR A 82 -0.22 6.90 -5.99
CA THR A 82 0.52 6.48 -7.19
C THR A 82 0.41 4.98 -7.44
N GLU A 83 0.49 4.15 -6.40
CA GLU A 83 0.39 2.69 -6.45
C GLU A 83 -0.97 2.26 -6.99
N HIS A 84 -2.07 2.80 -6.45
CA HIS A 84 -3.41 2.51 -6.99
C HIS A 84 -3.57 3.04 -8.42
N GLY A 85 -2.96 4.18 -8.77
CA GLY A 85 -2.95 4.69 -10.13
C GLY A 85 -2.22 3.77 -11.11
N ALA A 86 -1.08 3.20 -10.71
CA ALA A 86 -0.33 2.23 -11.51
C ALA A 86 -1.06 0.89 -11.62
N SER A 87 -1.56 0.37 -10.50
CA SER A 87 -2.33 -0.87 -10.42
C SER A 87 -3.63 -0.78 -11.26
N MET A 88 -4.33 0.35 -11.23
CA MET A 88 -5.50 0.60 -12.08
C MET A 88 -5.17 0.52 -13.56
N ARG A 89 -4.04 1.08 -14.01
CA ARG A 89 -3.62 1.00 -15.43
C ARG A 89 -3.33 -0.43 -15.85
N LYS A 90 -2.66 -1.21 -15.00
CA LYS A 90 -2.41 -2.64 -15.25
C LYS A 90 -3.75 -3.40 -15.33
N ALA A 91 -4.62 -3.24 -14.34
CA ALA A 91 -5.92 -3.91 -14.32
C ALA A 91 -6.80 -3.55 -15.54
N ARG A 92 -6.68 -2.31 -16.06
CA ARG A 92 -7.35 -1.89 -17.29
C ARG A 92 -6.77 -2.59 -18.52
N GLN A 93 -5.44 -2.71 -18.62
CA GLN A 93 -4.80 -3.48 -19.69
C GLN A 93 -5.22 -4.95 -19.66
N ASP A 94 -5.32 -5.54 -18.46
CA ASP A 94 -5.79 -6.92 -18.28
C ASP A 94 -7.26 -7.08 -18.72
N LEU A 95 -8.12 -6.10 -18.41
CA LEU A 95 -9.51 -6.07 -18.87
C LEU A 95 -9.60 -5.92 -20.40
N ASP A 96 -8.86 -4.98 -20.98
CA ASP A 96 -8.85 -4.74 -22.44
C ASP A 96 -8.34 -6.00 -23.19
N ALA A 97 -7.35 -6.70 -22.64
CA ALA A 97 -6.83 -7.96 -23.20
C ALA A 97 -7.88 -9.09 -23.11
N LEU A 98 -8.62 -9.14 -22.01
CA LEU A 98 -9.71 -10.10 -21.82
C LEU A 98 -10.87 -9.83 -22.79
N GLU A 99 -11.28 -8.57 -22.97
CA GLU A 99 -12.33 -8.16 -23.92
C GLU A 99 -11.92 -8.39 -25.39
N GLY A 100 -10.62 -8.31 -25.70
CA GLY A 100 -10.10 -8.45 -27.07
C GLY A 100 -10.09 -9.88 -27.60
N SER A 101 -9.25 -10.75 -27.05
CA SER A 101 -9.14 -12.16 -27.47
C SER A 101 -9.05 -13.15 -26.31
N GLY A 102 -8.70 -12.68 -25.10
CA GLY A 102 -8.45 -13.58 -23.97
C GLY A 102 -9.68 -14.37 -23.53
N LEU A 103 -10.88 -13.79 -23.69
CA LEU A 103 -12.13 -14.45 -23.30
C LEU A 103 -12.50 -15.59 -24.27
N ASP A 104 -12.30 -15.39 -25.58
CA ASP A 104 -12.50 -16.44 -26.59
C ASP A 104 -11.46 -17.57 -26.44
N GLU A 105 -10.19 -17.22 -26.23
CA GLU A 105 -9.12 -18.19 -26.00
C GLU A 105 -9.37 -19.05 -24.75
N LEU A 106 -9.87 -18.42 -23.68
CA LEU A 106 -10.21 -19.11 -22.44
C LEU A 106 -11.47 -19.98 -22.62
N ALA A 107 -12.47 -19.51 -23.36
CA ALA A 107 -13.67 -20.25 -23.69
C ALA A 107 -13.33 -21.54 -24.44
N ASP A 108 -12.47 -21.46 -25.46
CA ASP A 108 -11.98 -22.60 -26.24
C ASP A 108 -11.17 -23.58 -25.36
N ALA A 109 -10.30 -23.07 -24.49
CA ALA A 109 -9.47 -23.90 -23.61
C ALA A 109 -10.28 -24.68 -22.56
N ILE A 110 -11.37 -24.09 -22.05
CA ILE A 110 -12.25 -24.71 -21.06
C ILE A 110 -13.35 -25.55 -21.73
N GLY A 111 -13.71 -25.24 -22.97
CA GLY A 111 -14.81 -25.85 -23.71
C GLY A 111 -16.18 -25.33 -23.29
N VAL A 112 -16.28 -24.04 -22.95
CA VAL A 112 -17.54 -23.35 -22.59
C VAL A 112 -17.78 -22.19 -23.54
N PRO A 113 -19.03 -21.78 -23.80
CA PRO A 113 -19.27 -20.62 -24.66
C PRO A 113 -18.75 -19.33 -24.00
N PRO A 114 -18.22 -18.36 -24.78
CA PRO A 114 -17.76 -17.06 -24.27
C PRO A 114 -18.80 -16.33 -23.40
N THR A 115 -20.09 -16.50 -23.71
CA THR A 115 -21.20 -15.91 -22.94
C THR A 115 -21.25 -16.35 -21.48
N GLU A 116 -20.68 -17.52 -21.13
CA GLU A 116 -20.60 -17.99 -19.75
C GLU A 116 -19.44 -17.37 -18.95
N LEU A 117 -18.54 -16.63 -19.61
CA LEU A 117 -17.36 -16.00 -19.01
C LEU A 117 -17.55 -14.53 -18.65
N GLY A 118 -18.75 -13.96 -18.82
CA GLY A 118 -19.03 -12.55 -18.49
C GLY A 118 -18.71 -12.16 -17.05
N PHE A 119 -18.74 -13.11 -16.11
CA PHE A 119 -18.35 -12.88 -14.72
C PHE A 119 -16.87 -12.46 -14.54
N LEU A 120 -15.99 -12.83 -15.48
CA LEU A 120 -14.60 -12.39 -15.47
C LEU A 120 -14.52 -10.91 -15.81
N LEU A 121 -15.24 -10.47 -16.84
CA LEU A 121 -15.32 -9.05 -17.21
C LEU A 121 -15.85 -8.21 -16.05
N ASP A 122 -16.93 -8.68 -15.39
CA ASP A 122 -17.49 -8.00 -14.22
C ASP A 122 -16.48 -7.86 -13.07
N ALA A 123 -15.70 -8.92 -12.81
CA ALA A 123 -14.67 -8.92 -11.77
C ALA A 123 -13.52 -7.95 -12.10
N HIS A 124 -12.99 -8.01 -13.33
CA HIS A 124 -11.91 -7.13 -13.77
C HIS A 124 -12.36 -5.66 -13.84
N ALA A 125 -13.57 -5.38 -14.32
CA ALA A 125 -14.16 -4.04 -14.29
C ALA A 125 -14.31 -3.53 -12.85
N GLN A 126 -14.78 -4.38 -11.92
CA GLN A 126 -14.86 -4.03 -10.51
C GLN A 126 -13.49 -3.71 -9.90
N ILE A 127 -12.43 -4.45 -10.28
CA ILE A 127 -11.05 -4.18 -9.81
C ILE A 127 -10.57 -2.81 -10.30
N VAL A 128 -10.78 -2.48 -11.59
CA VAL A 128 -10.39 -1.17 -12.15
C VAL A 128 -11.09 -0.03 -11.41
N GLU A 129 -12.40 -0.13 -11.22
CA GLU A 129 -13.18 0.90 -10.53
C GLU A 129 -12.80 1.03 -9.06
N ALA A 130 -12.57 -0.10 -8.38
CA ALA A 130 -12.14 -0.12 -6.99
C ALA A 130 -10.78 0.58 -6.81
N ARG A 131 -9.81 0.35 -7.70
CA ARG A 131 -8.52 1.06 -7.68
C ARG A 131 -8.67 2.56 -7.94
N ARG A 132 -9.59 2.94 -8.84
CA ARG A 132 -9.92 4.34 -9.11
C ARG A 132 -10.46 5.02 -7.85
N VAL A 133 -11.41 4.39 -7.15
CA VAL A 133 -11.97 4.91 -5.90
C VAL A 133 -10.86 5.04 -4.85
N LEU A 134 -10.10 3.98 -4.55
CA LEU A 134 -9.04 4.03 -3.53
C LEU A 134 -8.02 5.14 -3.78
N ARG A 135 -7.61 5.34 -5.04
CA ARG A 135 -6.72 6.45 -5.40
C ARG A 135 -7.29 7.79 -4.92
N TRP A 136 -8.56 8.06 -5.20
CA TRP A 136 -9.18 9.33 -4.81
C TRP A 136 -9.50 9.41 -3.31
N THR A 137 -9.76 8.29 -2.64
CA THR A 137 -9.95 8.30 -1.18
C THR A 137 -8.68 8.64 -0.43
N TYR A 138 -7.51 8.13 -0.86
CA TYR A 138 -6.22 8.55 -0.28
C TYR A 138 -5.97 10.05 -0.45
N ALA A 139 -6.28 10.61 -1.63
CA ALA A 139 -6.18 12.05 -1.84
C ALA A 139 -7.14 12.83 -0.91
N TYR A 140 -8.37 12.36 -0.76
CA TYR A 140 -9.36 13.00 0.12
C TYR A 140 -8.92 13.00 1.59
N VAL A 141 -8.53 11.84 2.11
CA VAL A 141 -8.14 11.67 3.52
C VAL A 141 -6.91 12.52 3.87
N TYR A 142 -5.98 12.73 2.92
CA TYR A 142 -4.85 13.64 3.10
C TYR A 142 -5.26 15.09 3.40
N TYR A 143 -6.37 15.57 2.83
CA TYR A 143 -6.85 16.94 3.06
C TYR A 143 -7.76 17.09 4.29
N LEU A 144 -8.13 16.00 4.96
CA LEU A 144 -8.85 16.07 6.23
C LEU A 144 -7.94 16.64 7.33
N GLN A 145 -8.47 17.58 8.10
CA GLN A 145 -7.72 18.23 9.18
C GLN A 145 -7.73 17.34 10.43
N PRO A 146 -6.57 16.91 10.95
CA PRO A 146 -6.50 16.00 12.10
C PRO A 146 -7.27 16.47 13.33
N GLU A 147 -7.28 17.77 13.59
CA GLU A 147 -7.85 18.38 14.80
C GLU A 147 -9.37 18.54 14.70
N ARG A 148 -9.89 18.80 13.49
CA ARG A 148 -11.31 19.08 13.25
C ARG A 148 -12.08 17.85 12.79
N ASP A 149 -11.46 17.03 11.96
CA ASP A 149 -12.11 15.93 11.24
C ASP A 149 -11.71 14.56 11.79
N ARG A 150 -11.21 14.48 13.04
CA ARG A 150 -10.67 13.24 13.61
C ARG A 150 -11.59 12.03 13.42
N ALA A 151 -12.84 12.16 13.87
CA ALA A 151 -13.78 11.05 13.86
C ALA A 151 -14.22 10.67 12.43
N LYS A 152 -14.32 11.68 11.55
CA LYS A 152 -14.54 11.49 10.11
C LYS A 152 -13.38 10.75 9.45
N ARG A 153 -12.14 11.11 9.79
CA ARG A 153 -10.92 10.46 9.30
C ARG A 153 -10.86 9.00 9.76
N GLU A 154 -11.11 8.74 11.04
CA GLU A 154 -11.12 7.38 11.61
C GLU A 154 -12.17 6.49 10.91
N LEU A 155 -13.37 6.99 10.64
CA LEU A 155 -14.38 6.25 9.87
C LEU A 155 -13.94 6.01 8.42
N CYS A 156 -13.38 7.03 7.75
CA CYS A 156 -12.85 6.89 6.39
C CYS A 156 -11.79 5.80 6.32
N GLU A 157 -10.81 5.82 7.23
CA GLU A 157 -9.71 4.85 7.30
C GLU A 157 -10.23 3.43 7.55
N TYR A 158 -11.26 3.28 8.39
CA TYR A 158 -11.91 1.99 8.63
C TYR A 158 -12.58 1.44 7.36
N LEU A 159 -13.46 2.24 6.73
CA LEU A 159 -14.18 1.83 5.52
C LEU A 159 -13.21 1.56 4.35
N GLN A 160 -12.19 2.40 4.21
CA GLN A 160 -11.14 2.24 3.21
C GLN A 160 -10.37 0.94 3.42
N GLY A 161 -10.00 0.60 4.66
CA GLY A 161 -9.30 -0.63 4.98
C GLY A 161 -10.12 -1.89 4.68
N GLU A 162 -11.43 -1.89 4.96
CA GLU A 162 -12.33 -3.00 4.60
C GLU A 162 -12.43 -3.16 3.07
N ALA A 163 -12.58 -2.05 2.35
CA ALA A 163 -12.67 -2.05 0.89
C ALA A 163 -11.37 -2.53 0.23
N GLU A 164 -10.20 -2.04 0.68
CA GLU A 164 -8.90 -2.45 0.15
C GLU A 164 -8.61 -3.93 0.40
N ARG A 165 -8.89 -4.44 1.61
CA ARG A 165 -8.77 -5.88 1.90
C ARG A 165 -9.63 -6.72 0.98
N SER A 166 -10.89 -6.33 0.78
CA SER A 166 -11.80 -7.04 -0.12
C SER A 166 -11.29 -7.03 -1.56
N LEU A 167 -10.77 -5.89 -2.03
CA LEU A 167 -10.19 -5.74 -3.36
C LEU A 167 -8.98 -6.65 -3.59
N GLU A 168 -8.03 -6.71 -2.64
CA GLU A 168 -6.85 -7.58 -2.81
C GLU A 168 -7.23 -9.06 -2.92
N VAL A 169 -8.22 -9.50 -2.14
CA VAL A 169 -8.71 -10.89 -2.22
C VAL A 169 -9.41 -11.17 -3.55
N LEU A 170 -10.22 -10.23 -4.06
CA LEU A 170 -10.85 -10.34 -5.37
C LEU A 170 -9.78 -10.40 -6.48
N HIS A 171 -8.82 -9.48 -6.46
CA HIS A 171 -7.78 -9.36 -7.47
C HIS A 171 -6.91 -10.61 -7.53
N LEU A 172 -6.46 -11.13 -6.38
CA LEU A 172 -5.72 -12.39 -6.29
C LEU A 172 -6.53 -13.58 -6.82
N CYS A 173 -7.86 -13.58 -6.61
CA CYS A 173 -8.73 -14.61 -7.15
C CYS A 173 -8.85 -14.50 -8.67
N ALA A 174 -8.92 -13.29 -9.23
CA ALA A 174 -9.03 -13.06 -10.67
C ALA A 174 -7.72 -13.41 -11.41
N GLU A 175 -6.55 -13.12 -10.82
CA GLU A 175 -5.24 -13.45 -11.41
C GLU A 175 -4.94 -14.97 -11.43
N ARG A 176 -5.74 -15.80 -10.72
CA ARG A 176 -5.60 -17.25 -10.80
C ARG A 176 -6.10 -17.77 -12.14
N ASN A 177 -5.18 -17.86 -13.10
CA ASN A 177 -5.42 -18.49 -14.39
C ASN A 177 -5.99 -19.91 -14.22
N PHE A 178 -7.21 -20.12 -14.71
CA PHE A 178 -7.81 -21.44 -14.75
C PHE A 178 -7.21 -22.23 -15.93
N VAL A 179 -6.22 -23.08 -15.64
CA VAL A 179 -5.68 -24.02 -16.63
C VAL A 179 -6.25 -25.42 -16.36
N SER A 180 -7.03 -25.91 -17.33
CA SER A 180 -7.70 -27.20 -17.23
C SER A 180 -6.89 -28.30 -17.91
N ALA A 181 -6.29 -29.20 -17.11
CA ALA A 181 -5.70 -30.45 -17.61
C ALA A 181 -6.14 -31.67 -16.78
N THR A 182 -7.26 -31.58 -16.03
CA THR A 182 -7.64 -32.66 -15.10
C THR A 182 -9.09 -33.08 -15.20
N ARG A 183 -9.33 -34.33 -14.76
CA ARG A 183 -10.60 -35.06 -14.74
C ARG A 183 -11.77 -34.36 -14.00
N HIS A 184 -11.50 -33.25 -13.30
CA HIS A 184 -12.46 -32.47 -12.49
C HIS A 184 -12.55 -31.01 -12.95
N ALA A 185 -12.29 -30.74 -14.24
CA ALA A 185 -12.31 -29.39 -14.81
C ALA A 185 -13.64 -28.66 -14.57
N ALA A 186 -14.78 -29.29 -14.88
CA ALA A 186 -16.09 -28.66 -14.78
C ALA A 186 -16.45 -28.25 -13.34
N VAL A 187 -16.19 -29.12 -12.35
CA VAL A 187 -16.46 -28.82 -10.93
C VAL A 187 -15.58 -27.67 -10.46
N ARG A 188 -14.27 -27.69 -10.75
CA ARG A 188 -13.33 -26.62 -10.37
C ARG A 188 -13.68 -25.30 -11.03
N PHE A 189 -14.15 -25.32 -12.28
CA PHE A 189 -14.62 -24.14 -12.98
C PHE A 189 -15.87 -23.56 -12.32
N ALA A 190 -16.85 -24.39 -11.96
CA ALA A 190 -18.05 -23.96 -11.26
C ALA A 190 -17.74 -23.35 -9.89
N GLU A 191 -16.83 -23.97 -9.11
CA GLU A 191 -16.35 -23.44 -7.83
C GLU A 191 -15.62 -22.09 -8.00
N PHE A 192 -14.75 -21.99 -9.00
CA PHE A 192 -14.04 -20.76 -9.33
C PHE A 192 -15.01 -19.64 -9.70
N ARG A 193 -15.96 -19.91 -10.61
CA ARG A 193 -17.00 -18.97 -11.01
C ARG A 193 -17.78 -18.48 -9.81
N GLN A 194 -18.29 -19.39 -8.98
CA GLN A 194 -19.05 -19.05 -7.79
C GLN A 194 -18.22 -18.18 -6.83
N LYS A 195 -16.97 -18.56 -6.58
CA LYS A 195 -16.07 -17.81 -5.70
C LYS A 195 -15.80 -16.40 -6.22
N LEU A 196 -15.49 -16.26 -7.50
CA LEU A 196 -15.18 -14.96 -8.10
C LEU A 196 -16.40 -14.04 -8.12
N CYS A 197 -17.58 -14.55 -8.48
CA CYS A 197 -18.83 -13.78 -8.40
C CYS A 197 -19.10 -13.28 -6.98
N ASN A 198 -18.98 -14.17 -5.98
CA ASN A 198 -19.23 -13.81 -4.58
C ASN A 198 -18.24 -12.73 -4.10
N LEU A 199 -16.96 -12.88 -4.41
CA LEU A 199 -15.95 -11.86 -4.07
C LEU A 199 -16.26 -10.53 -4.76
N THR A 200 -16.63 -10.55 -6.04
CA THR A 200 -16.98 -9.34 -6.80
C THR A 200 -18.15 -8.60 -6.15
N LEU A 201 -19.19 -9.32 -5.73
CA LEU A 201 -20.34 -8.74 -5.04
C LEU A 201 -19.96 -8.15 -3.68
N VAL A 202 -19.17 -8.88 -2.89
CA VAL A 202 -18.72 -8.41 -1.57
C VAL A 202 -17.84 -7.18 -1.71
N THR A 203 -16.90 -7.16 -2.65
CA THR A 203 -16.06 -5.99 -2.93
C THR A 203 -16.92 -4.81 -3.34
N ARG A 204 -17.86 -4.99 -4.28
CA ARG A 204 -18.78 -3.93 -4.68
C ARG A 204 -19.56 -3.35 -3.51
N SER A 205 -20.00 -4.18 -2.56
CA SER A 205 -20.70 -3.73 -1.35
C SER A 205 -19.83 -2.84 -0.46
N HIS A 206 -18.58 -3.23 -0.20
CA HIS A 206 -17.65 -2.40 0.59
C HIS A 206 -17.37 -1.06 -0.08
N PHE A 207 -17.16 -1.06 -1.40
CA PHE A 207 -16.95 0.17 -2.17
C PHE A 207 -18.19 1.06 -2.22
N SER A 208 -19.40 0.49 -2.27
CA SER A 208 -20.65 1.26 -2.21
C SER A 208 -20.77 1.99 -0.88
N LYS A 209 -20.57 1.28 0.24
CA LYS A 209 -20.55 1.89 1.59
C LYS A 209 -19.51 2.99 1.72
N LEU A 210 -18.32 2.77 1.16
CA LEU A 210 -17.24 3.75 1.17
C LEU A 210 -17.65 5.03 0.42
N VAL A 211 -18.21 4.91 -0.79
CA VAL A 211 -18.68 6.06 -1.58
C VAL A 211 -19.86 6.77 -0.90
N GLU A 212 -20.86 6.03 -0.41
CA GLU A 212 -22.00 6.59 0.34
C GLU A 212 -21.55 7.36 1.59
N GLY A 213 -20.53 6.85 2.28
CA GLY A 213 -19.87 7.57 3.39
C GLY A 213 -19.30 8.92 2.94
N PHE A 214 -18.64 8.98 1.78
CA PHE A 214 -18.12 10.25 1.24
C PHE A 214 -19.23 11.20 0.78
N GLU A 215 -20.28 10.69 0.13
CA GLU A 215 -21.40 11.49 -0.37
C GLU A 215 -22.22 12.13 0.77
N SER A 216 -22.41 11.40 1.87
CA SER A 216 -23.06 11.92 3.08
C SER A 216 -22.16 12.86 3.90
N GLY A 217 -20.89 13.03 3.50
CA GLY A 217 -19.92 13.81 4.25
C GLY A 217 -19.51 13.16 5.57
N MET A 218 -19.74 11.85 5.74
CA MET A 218 -19.59 11.08 6.98
C MET A 218 -20.51 11.60 8.11
N ALA A 219 -21.77 11.89 7.78
CA ALA A 219 -22.76 12.46 8.69
C ALA A 219 -23.03 11.60 9.94
N GLU A 220 -22.85 10.27 9.86
CA GLU A 220 -23.04 9.32 10.98
C GLU A 220 -22.15 9.60 12.20
N VAL A 221 -21.09 10.40 12.03
CA VAL A 221 -20.14 10.74 13.10
C VAL A 221 -20.38 12.13 13.68
N VAL A 222 -21.24 12.93 13.06
CA VAL A 222 -21.51 14.33 13.44
C VAL A 222 -22.87 14.49 14.15
N SER A 223 -23.70 13.43 14.19
CA SER A 223 -24.97 13.36 14.93
C SER A 223 -24.79 12.83 16.35
#